data_AF-A0A841SKX6-F1
#
_entry.id   AF-A0A841SKX6-F1
#
_cell.length_a   1.000
_cell.length_b   1.000
_cell.length_c   1.000
_cell.angle_alpha   90.00
_cell.angle_beta   90.00
_cell.angle_gamma   90.00
#
_symmetry.space_group_name_H-M   'P 1'
#
loop_
_entity.id
_entity.type
_entity.pdbx_description
1 polymer ?
#
loop_
_entity_poly.entity_id
_entity_poly.type
_entity_poly.pdbx_seq_one_letter_code
_entity_poly.pdbx_strand_id
1 'polypeptide(L)'
;MSSSSLYTYFKEVTAMSPIQYQKRLRLQEARRLLLAGASEAAAVAFQVGYESPSHFSREYSRLFGKPPIRDIRGWREALREVESAE
;
A
#
# COMPACT_ATOMS: atom_id res chain seq x y z
N MET A 1 25.21 17.35 -0.98
CA MET A 1 24.00 17.75 -1.72
C MET A 1 23.07 18.48 -0.77
N SER A 2 22.32 19.47 -1.25
CA SER A 2 21.30 20.15 -0.43
C SER A 2 19.97 19.38 -0.44
N SER A 3 19.10 19.65 0.52
CA SER A 3 17.74 19.08 0.56
C SER A 3 16.93 19.43 -0.70
N SER A 4 17.09 20.65 -1.21
CA SER A 4 16.46 21.11 -2.46
C SER A 4 16.98 20.36 -3.69
N SER A 5 18.31 20.17 -3.81
CA SER A 5 18.88 19.42 -4.94
C SER A 5 18.44 17.95 -4.93
N LEU A 6 18.34 17.34 -3.74
CA LEU A 6 17.83 15.98 -3.61
C LEU A 6 16.36 15.89 -4.02
N TYR A 7 15.52 16.84 -3.59
CA TYR A 7 14.10 16.85 -3.93
C TYR A 7 13.87 16.95 -5.45
N THR A 8 14.58 17.87 -6.12
CA THR A 8 14.48 18.06 -7.57
C THR A 8 14.92 16.81 -8.30
N TYR A 9 16.12 16.31 -8.02
CA TYR A 9 16.64 15.12 -8.69
C TYR A 9 15.77 13.88 -8.43
N PHE A 10 15.29 13.70 -7.19
CA PHE A 10 14.39 12.60 -6.86
C PHE A 10 13.10 12.67 -7.67
N LYS A 11 12.51 13.86 -7.80
CA LYS A 11 11.30 14.07 -8.60
C LYS A 11 11.55 13.87 -10.09
N GLU A 12 12.71 14.28 -10.60
CA GLU A 12 13.10 14.03 -12.00
C GLU A 12 13.19 12.53 -12.31
N VAL A 13 13.81 11.75 -11.42
CA VAL A 13 14.00 10.31 -11.63
C VAL A 13 12.73 9.50 -11.36
N THR A 14 11.93 9.87 -10.34
CA THR A 14 10.77 9.07 -9.90
C THR A 14 9.42 9.62 -10.35
N ALA A 15 9.39 10.81 -10.97
CA ALA A 15 8.19 11.60 -11.27
C ALA A 15 7.34 11.96 -10.02
N MET A 16 7.85 11.73 -8.80
CA MET A 16 7.11 11.91 -7.55
C MET A 16 7.96 12.67 -6.54
N SER A 17 7.33 13.41 -5.63
CA SER A 17 8.06 13.92 -4.48
C SER A 17 8.50 12.74 -3.58
N PRO A 18 9.60 12.89 -2.80
CA PRO A 18 10.05 11.85 -1.87
C PRO A 18 8.94 11.34 -0.93
N ILE A 19 8.09 12.24 -0.44
CA ILE A 19 6.98 11.87 0.45
C ILE A 19 5.88 11.08 -0.27
N GLN A 20 5.57 11.40 -1.53
CA GLN A 20 4.62 10.64 -2.34
C GLN A 20 5.15 9.24 -2.61
N TYR A 21 6.44 9.12 -2.95
CA TYR A 21 7.09 7.84 -3.18
C TYR A 21 7.11 6.97 -1.92
N GLN A 22 7.47 7.55 -0.77
CA GLN A 22 7.45 6.84 0.51
C GLN A 22 6.06 6.30 0.85
N LYS A 23 5.00 7.11 0.65
CA LYS A 23 3.62 6.68 0.85
C LYS A 23 3.25 5.51 -0.06
N ARG A 24 3.65 5.57 -1.34
CA ARG A 24 3.39 4.49 -2.30
C ARG A 24 4.07 3.19 -1.87
N LEU A 25 5.33 3.24 -1.45
CA LEU A 25 6.05 2.08 -0.93
C LEU A 25 5.38 1.49 0.31
N ARG A 26 4.99 2.32 1.28
CA ARG A 26 4.29 1.87 2.50
C ARG A 26 2.97 1.16 2.19
N LEU A 27 2.18 1.72 1.27
CA LEU A 27 0.91 1.13 0.86
C LEU A 27 1.09 -0.18 0.07
N GLN A 28 2.12 -0.27 -0.76
CA GLN A 28 2.47 -1.53 -1.44
C GLN A 28 2.89 -2.62 -0.45
N GLU A 29 3.72 -2.27 0.53
CA GLU A 29 4.11 -3.21 1.58
C GLU A 29 2.92 -3.65 2.44
N ALA A 30 2.00 -2.74 2.75
CA ALA A 30 0.78 -3.09 3.46
C ALA A 30 -0.07 -4.13 2.69
N ARG A 31 -0.21 -3.95 1.37
CA ARG A 31 -0.92 -4.92 0.52
C ARG A 31 -0.22 -6.27 0.50
N ARG A 32 1.11 -6.28 0.41
CA ARG A 32 1.92 -7.51 0.47
C ARG A 32 1.69 -8.28 1.77
N LEU A 33 1.73 -7.59 2.92
CA LEU A 33 1.51 -8.20 4.24
C LEU A 33 0.09 -8.77 4.39
N LEU A 34 -0.92 -8.04 3.92
CA LEU A 34 -2.30 -8.49 3.97
C LEU A 34 -2.57 -9.71 3.08
N LEU A 35 -1.97 -9.74 1.88
CA LEU A 35 -2.04 -10.89 0.98
C LEU A 35 -1.31 -12.11 1.56
N ALA A 36 -0.18 -11.89 2.24
CA ALA A 36 0.59 -12.92 2.94
C ALA A 36 -0.10 -13.49 4.20
N GLY A 37 -1.32 -13.06 4.51
CA GLY A 37 -2.13 -13.64 5.58
C GLY A 37 -2.25 -12.78 6.83
N ALA A 38 -1.83 -11.52 6.82
CA ALA A 38 -2.10 -10.64 7.97
C ALA A 38 -3.63 -10.52 8.19
N SER A 39 -4.04 -10.76 9.44
CA SER A 39 -5.46 -10.86 9.81
C SER A 39 -6.16 -9.50 9.92
N GLU A 40 -5.41 -8.43 10.23
CA GLU A 40 -5.98 -7.15 10.62
C GLU A 40 -5.35 -5.96 9.88
N ALA A 41 -6.18 -5.22 9.14
CA ALA A 41 -5.76 -4.00 8.44
C ALA A 41 -5.28 -2.89 9.39
N ALA A 42 -5.81 -2.83 10.61
CA ALA A 42 -5.38 -1.85 11.60
C ALA A 42 -3.95 -2.13 12.09
N ALA A 43 -3.63 -3.38 12.41
CA ALA A 43 -2.27 -3.78 12.78
C ALA A 43 -1.27 -3.50 11.64
N VAL A 44 -1.63 -3.85 10.41
CA VAL A 44 -0.80 -3.56 9.23
C VAL A 44 -0.59 -2.05 9.05
N ALA A 45 -1.61 -1.22 9.27
CA ALA A 45 -1.48 0.23 9.19
C ALA A 45 -0.39 0.76 10.12
N PHE A 46 -0.39 0.32 11.38
CA PHE A 46 0.64 0.69 12.35
C PHE A 46 2.01 0.13 11.96
N GLN A 47 2.08 -1.12 11.51
CA GLN A 47 3.32 -1.77 11.08
C GLN A 47 4.00 -1.03 9.92
N VAL A 48 3.22 -0.49 8.96
CA VAL A 48 3.77 0.30 7.84
C VAL A 48 3.93 1.78 8.15
N GLY A 49 3.75 2.19 9.41
CA GLY A 49 4.06 3.53 9.90
C GLY A 49 2.96 4.57 9.69
N TYR A 50 1.69 4.16 9.66
CA TYR A 50 0.55 5.08 9.79
C TYR A 50 0.14 5.20 11.25
N GLU A 51 -0.12 6.42 11.71
CA GLU A 51 -0.61 6.70 13.07
C GLU A 51 -2.11 6.44 13.23
N SER A 52 -2.85 6.33 12.11
CA SER A 52 -4.30 6.14 12.11
C SER A 52 -4.72 5.11 11.06
N PRO A 53 -5.37 3.99 11.47
CA PRO A 53 -5.96 3.02 10.56
C PRO A 53 -6.98 3.61 9.57
N SER A 54 -7.73 4.63 10.01
CA SER A 54 -8.71 5.33 9.17
C SER A 54 -8.03 6.21 8.10
N HIS A 55 -6.89 6.83 8.43
CA HIS A 55 -6.10 7.56 7.44
C HIS A 55 -5.46 6.60 6.43
N PHE A 56 -4.86 5.51 6.92
CA PHE A 56 -4.33 4.43 6.09
C PHE A 56 -5.37 3.91 5.11
N SER A 57 -6.57 3.55 5.59
CA SER A 57 -7.62 2.98 4.75
C SER A 57 -8.07 3.92 3.63
N ARG A 58 -8.11 5.24 3.89
CA ARG A 58 -8.42 6.26 2.86
C ARG A 58 -7.32 6.37 1.81
N GLU A 59 -6.06 6.42 2.23
CA GLU A 59 -4.92 6.49 1.30
C GLU A 59 -4.79 5.20 0.47
N TYR A 60 -4.96 4.04 1.11
CA TYR A 60 -4.99 2.74 0.46
C TYR A 60 -6.08 2.67 -0.61
N SER A 61 -7.31 3.05 -0.26
CA SER A 61 -8.43 3.05 -1.20
C SER A 61 -8.19 4.00 -2.38
N ARG A 62 -7.52 5.13 -2.15
CA ARG A 62 -7.16 6.06 -3.22
C ARG A 62 -6.14 5.46 -4.20
N LEU A 63 -5.20 4.65 -3.71
CA LEU A 63 -4.16 4.04 -4.55
C LEU A 63 -4.65 2.75 -5.24
N PHE A 64 -5.43 1.91 -4.56
CA PHE A 64 -5.82 0.58 -5.05
C PHE A 64 -7.30 0.46 -5.45
N GLY A 65 -8.08 1.51 -5.29
CA GLY A 65 -9.50 1.57 -5.68
C GLY A 65 -10.48 0.87 -4.73
N LYS A 66 -9.99 0.12 -3.73
CA LYS A 66 -10.83 -0.59 -2.74
C LYS A 66 -10.22 -0.49 -1.34
N PRO A 67 -11.05 -0.53 -0.28
CA PRO A 67 -10.54 -0.64 1.09
C PRO A 67 -9.71 -1.92 1.29
N PRO A 68 -8.71 -1.92 2.20
CA PRO A 68 -7.75 -3.02 2.37
C PRO A 68 -8.42 -4.39 2.50
N ILE A 69 -9.37 -4.55 3.42
CA ILE A 69 -10.04 -5.86 3.64
C ILE A 69 -10.83 -6.32 2.41
N ARG A 70 -11.49 -5.40 1.69
CA ARG A 70 -12.27 -5.73 0.48
C ARG A 70 -11.37 -6.11 -0.68
N ASP A 71 -10.25 -5.42 -0.83
CA ASP A 71 -9.25 -5.74 -1.84
C ASP A 71 -8.72 -7.17 -1.65
N ILE A 72 -8.30 -7.51 -0.43
CA ILE A 72 -7.71 -8.81 -0.09
C ILE A 72 -8.72 -9.94 -0.19
N ARG A 73 -9.97 -9.70 0.21
CA ARG A 73 -11.05 -10.67 0.01
C ARG A 73 -11.21 -11.01 -1.48
N GLY A 74 -11.25 -9.99 -2.34
CA GLY A 74 -11.35 -10.20 -3.79
C GLY A 74 -10.16 -10.96 -4.37
N TRP A 75 -8.94 -10.71 -3.89
CA TRP A 75 -7.77 -11.50 -4.31
C TRP A 75 -7.86 -12.95 -3.88
N ARG A 76 -8.29 -13.22 -2.64
CA ARG A 76 -8.45 -14.60 -2.13
C ARG A 76 -9.53 -15.37 -2.88
N GLU A 77 -10.62 -14.71 -3.25
CA GLU A 77 -11.68 -15.28 -4.08
C GLU A 77 -11.14 -15.65 -5.47
N ALA A 78 -10.45 -14.72 -6.14
CA ALA A 78 -9.84 -14.96 -7.44
C ALA A 78 -8.79 -16.09 -7.42
N LEU A 79 -7.97 -16.18 -6.36
CA LEU A 79 -7.00 -17.27 -6.19
C LEU A 79 -7.68 -18.64 -6.08
N ARG A 80 -8.78 -18.74 -5.32
CA ARG A 80 -9.56 -19.98 -5.18
C ARG A 80 -10.21 -20.41 -6.49
N GLU A 81 -10.68 -19.46 -7.29
CA GLU A 81 -11.25 -19.74 -8.62
C GLU A 81 -10.21 -20.34 -9.56
N VAL A 82 -8.95 -19.85 -9.52
CA VAL A 82 -7.84 -20.40 -10.30
C VAL A 82 -7.50 -21.82 -9.84
N GLU A 83 -7.38 -22.05 -8.53
CA GLU A 83 -7.07 -23.38 -7.96
C GLU A 83 -8.17 -24.41 -8.23
N SER A 84 -9.43 -23.99 -8.36
CA SER A 84 -10.56 -24.89 -8.62
C SER A 84 -10.73 -25.24 -10.10
N ALA A 85 -10.03 -24.54 -10.99
CA ALA A 85 -10.09 -24.73 -12.44
C ALA A 85 -8.98 -25.66 -12.96
N GLU A 86 -8.06 -26.08 -12.10
CA GLU A 86 -7.01 -27.09 -12.33
C GLU A 86 -7.44 -28.48 -11.84
#